data_AF-A0A934G650-F1
#
_entry.id   AF-A0A934G650-F1
#
_cell.length_a   1.000
_cell.length_b   1.000
_cell.length_c   1.000
_cell.angle_alpha   90.00
_cell.angle_beta   90.00
_cell.angle_gamma   90.00
#
_symmetry.space_group_name_H-M   'P 1'
#
loop_
_entity.id
_entity.type
_entity.pdbx_description
1 polymer ?
#
loop_
_entity_poly.entity_id
_entity_poly.type
_entity_poly.pdbx_seq_one_letter_code
_entity_poly.pdbx_strand_id
1 'polypeptide(L)'
;MTKKRPPLRVPVTQGLKDIYAMDMHLPYQAACEGRFSVTAFGRLAAAISVVRSALVQKNTQIPNAVELLDSTINTLLAVRARGDESGVWEIAEAERPSVLTGIEVAEECIGVLDVALLAETAAALFDEVAGK
;
A
#
# COMPACT_ATOMS: atom_id res chain seq x y z
N MET A 1 9.90 26.83 38.99
CA MET A 1 10.28 25.56 38.34
C MET A 1 9.21 25.19 37.32
N THR A 2 9.46 25.43 36.04
CA THR A 2 8.56 25.11 34.93
C THR A 2 8.55 23.59 34.73
N LYS A 3 7.41 22.94 34.99
CA LYS A 3 7.25 21.50 34.73
C LYS A 3 7.40 21.25 33.22
N LYS A 4 8.49 20.60 32.80
CA LYS A 4 8.65 20.12 31.41
C LYS A 4 7.50 19.16 31.13
N ARG A 5 6.67 19.46 30.12
CA ARG A 5 5.62 18.55 29.66
C ARG A 5 6.29 17.23 29.26
N PRO A 6 5.73 16.07 29.66
CA PRO A 6 6.27 14.79 29.22
C PRO A 6 6.28 14.77 27.68
N PRO A 7 7.35 14.24 27.05
CA PRO A 7 7.41 14.12 25.60
C PRO A 7 6.18 13.35 25.12
N LEU A 8 5.49 13.88 24.11
CA LEU A 8 4.37 13.19 23.48
C LEU A 8 4.90 11.82 23.02
N ARG A 9 4.36 10.73 23.57
CA ARG A 9 4.59 9.40 23.01
C ARG A 9 3.74 9.32 21.75
N VAL A 10 4.31 9.71 20.62
CA VAL A 10 3.69 9.49 19.33
C VAL A 10 3.57 7.98 19.12
N PRO A 11 2.38 7.43 18.89
CA PRO A 11 2.21 6.01 18.62
C PRO A 11 3.06 5.60 17.41
N VAL A 12 3.79 4.48 17.52
CA VAL A 12 4.57 3.91 16.40
C VAL A 12 3.69 3.63 15.17
N THR A 13 2.40 3.38 15.39
CA THR A 13 1.36 3.24 14.36
C THR A 13 1.21 4.48 13.47
N GLN A 14 1.41 5.69 14.00
CA GLN A 14 1.30 6.92 13.22
C GLN A 14 2.40 6.99 12.16
N GLY A 15 3.65 6.73 12.56
CA GLY A 15 4.79 6.71 11.64
C GLY A 15 4.68 5.61 10.58
N LEU A 16 4.13 4.45 10.94
CA LEU A 16 3.88 3.37 9.98
C LEU A 16 2.80 3.76 8.96
N LYS A 17 1.70 4.37 9.43
CA LYS A 17 0.64 4.87 8.55
C LYS A 17 1.17 5.90 7.57
N ASP A 18 2.02 6.82 8.03
CA ASP A 18 2.63 7.84 7.17
C ASP A 18 3.57 7.22 6.12
N ILE A 19 4.33 6.17 6.48
CA ILE A 19 5.20 5.44 5.54
C ILE A 19 4.36 4.76 4.45
N TYR A 20 3.34 4.01 4.82
CA TYR A 20 2.47 3.34 3.85
C TYR A 20 1.69 4.34 2.98
N ALA A 21 1.18 5.42 3.58
CA ALA A 21 0.55 6.51 2.83
C ALA A 21 1.51 7.10 1.80
N MET A 22 2.79 7.32 2.16
CA MET A 22 3.82 7.77 1.21
C MET A 22 4.12 6.72 0.13
N ASP A 23 4.24 5.45 0.50
CA ASP A 23 4.50 4.35 -0.44
C ASP A 23 3.35 4.11 -1.43
N MET A 24 2.15 4.60 -1.13
CA MET A 24 0.99 4.51 -2.01
C MET A 24 0.72 5.81 -2.80
N HIS A 25 0.58 6.95 -2.11
CA HIS A 25 0.19 8.21 -2.74
C HIS A 25 1.29 8.82 -3.61
N LEU A 26 2.57 8.74 -3.21
CA LEU A 26 3.64 9.35 -4.00
C LEU A 26 3.81 8.67 -5.37
N PRO A 27 3.83 7.32 -5.46
CA PRO A 27 3.80 6.65 -6.76
C PRO A 27 2.56 6.99 -7.59
N TYR A 28 1.38 7.06 -6.98
CA TYR A 28 0.15 7.41 -7.69
C TYR A 28 0.20 8.84 -8.26
N GLN A 29 0.65 9.82 -7.47
CA GLN A 29 0.85 11.20 -7.93
C GLN A 29 1.88 11.25 -9.06
N ALA A 30 2.99 10.54 -8.92
CA ALA A 30 3.98 10.42 -10.00
C ALA A 30 3.36 9.83 -11.28
N ALA A 31 2.44 8.87 -11.16
CA ALA A 31 1.70 8.34 -12.31
C ALA A 31 0.76 9.35 -12.96
N CYS A 32 0.05 10.15 -12.17
CA CYS A 32 -0.80 11.23 -12.67
C CYS A 32 0.00 12.29 -13.43
N GLU A 33 1.27 12.49 -13.08
CA GLU A 33 2.18 13.45 -13.70
C GLU A 33 3.03 12.86 -14.84
N GLY A 34 2.83 11.59 -15.21
CA GLY A 34 3.62 10.92 -16.25
C GLY A 34 5.07 10.62 -15.85
N ARG A 35 5.38 10.58 -14.54
CA ARG A 35 6.71 10.28 -13.97
C ARG A 35 6.75 8.90 -13.29
N PHE A 36 5.86 8.00 -13.68
CA PHE A 36 5.79 6.66 -13.09
C PHE A 36 6.99 5.81 -13.53
N SER A 37 7.46 4.96 -12.64
CA SER A 37 8.61 4.08 -12.89
C SER A 37 8.34 2.70 -12.31
N VAL A 38 9.09 1.69 -12.75
CA VAL A 38 9.06 0.35 -12.18
C VAL A 38 9.24 0.35 -10.65
N THR A 39 10.11 1.22 -10.13
CA THR A 39 10.34 1.35 -8.69
C THR A 39 9.14 1.96 -7.98
N ALA A 40 8.51 2.98 -8.57
CA ALA A 40 7.29 3.57 -8.03
C ALA A 40 6.14 2.56 -8.04
N PHE A 41 5.98 1.81 -9.14
CA PHE A 41 5.05 0.70 -9.25
C PHE A 41 5.27 -0.35 -8.16
N GLY A 42 6.51 -0.83 -8.00
CA GLY A 42 6.84 -1.87 -7.03
C GLY A 42 6.50 -1.47 -5.59
N ARG A 43 6.76 -0.20 -5.21
CA ARG A 43 6.39 0.32 -3.89
C ARG A 43 4.88 0.33 -3.67
N LEU A 44 4.13 0.87 -4.63
CA LEU A 44 2.67 0.93 -4.56
C LEU A 44 2.05 -0.47 -4.47
N ALA A 45 2.45 -1.36 -5.38
CA ALA A 45 1.93 -2.73 -5.45
C ALA A 45 2.27 -3.54 -4.20
N ALA A 46 3.49 -3.41 -3.67
CA ALA A 46 3.89 -4.05 -2.42
C ALA A 46 3.07 -3.54 -1.23
N ALA A 47 2.91 -2.21 -1.09
CA ALA A 47 2.16 -1.62 0.01
C ALA A 47 0.70 -2.14 0.04
N ILE A 48 0.01 -2.10 -1.11
CA ILE A 48 -1.36 -2.60 -1.24
C ILE A 48 -1.45 -4.11 -0.93
N SER A 49 -0.51 -4.91 -1.43
CA SER A 49 -0.49 -6.36 -1.21
C SER A 49 -0.27 -6.72 0.26
N VAL A 50 0.62 -5.99 0.97
CA VAL A 50 0.83 -6.21 2.40
C VAL A 50 -0.43 -5.91 3.20
N VAL A 51 -1.08 -4.77 2.94
CA VAL A 51 -2.31 -4.40 3.66
C VAL A 51 -3.40 -5.42 3.42
N ARG A 52 -3.59 -5.84 2.17
CA ARG A 52 -4.55 -6.89 1.80
C ARG A 52 -4.27 -8.19 2.54
N SER A 53 -3.03 -8.66 2.53
CA SER A 53 -2.65 -9.92 3.19
C SER A 53 -2.81 -9.86 4.71
N ALA A 54 -2.43 -8.74 5.33
CA ALA A 54 -2.61 -8.52 6.76
C ALA A 54 -4.09 -8.49 7.15
N LEU A 55 -4.94 -7.89 6.31
CA LEU A 55 -6.39 -7.82 6.52
C LEU A 55 -7.03 -9.22 6.55
N VAL A 56 -6.63 -10.10 5.62
CA VAL A 56 -7.08 -11.50 5.59
C VAL A 56 -6.64 -12.24 6.86
N GLN A 57 -5.40 -12.07 7.29
CA GLN A 57 -4.87 -12.75 8.50
C GLN A 57 -5.60 -12.32 9.78
N LYS A 58 -5.96 -11.04 9.91
CA LYS A 58 -6.62 -10.51 11.10
C LYS A 58 -8.13 -10.84 11.15
N ASN A 59 -8.71 -11.38 10.08
CA ASN A 59 -10.16 -11.60 9.93
C ASN A 59 -10.98 -10.34 10.26
N THR A 60 -10.48 -9.17 9.84
CA THR A 60 -11.09 -7.87 10.21
C THR A 60 -12.27 -7.56 9.31
N GLN A 61 -13.39 -7.10 9.89
CA GLN A 61 -14.65 -6.85 9.19
C GLN A 61 -14.78 -5.42 8.68
N ILE A 62 -13.84 -4.94 7.85
CA ILE A 62 -14.15 -3.76 7.01
C ILE A 62 -14.91 -4.29 5.79
N PRO A 63 -16.21 -3.96 5.62
CA PRO A 63 -17.01 -4.50 4.53
C PRO A 63 -16.36 -4.24 3.18
N ASN A 64 -16.28 -5.27 2.35
CA ASN A 64 -15.78 -5.23 0.97
C ASN A 64 -14.30 -4.80 0.81
N ALA A 65 -13.55 -4.55 1.89
CA ALA A 65 -12.17 -4.06 1.78
C ALA A 65 -11.25 -5.04 1.05
N VAL A 66 -11.35 -6.35 1.34
CA VAL A 66 -10.58 -7.37 0.62
C VAL A 66 -10.94 -7.39 -0.87
N GLU A 67 -12.22 -7.31 -1.22
CA GLU A 67 -12.69 -7.31 -2.60
C GLU A 67 -12.20 -6.07 -3.38
N LEU A 68 -12.26 -4.89 -2.75
CA LEU A 68 -11.75 -3.65 -3.33
C LEU A 68 -10.24 -3.70 -3.53
N LEU A 69 -9.48 -4.20 -2.54
CA LEU A 69 -8.04 -4.36 -2.65
C LEU A 69 -7.67 -5.41 -3.72
N ASP A 70 -8.41 -6.51 -3.84
CA ASP A 70 -8.22 -7.53 -4.88
C ASP A 70 -8.48 -6.95 -6.28
N SER A 71 -9.53 -6.12 -6.43
CA SER A 71 -9.80 -5.39 -7.67
C SER A 71 -8.66 -4.45 -8.05
N THR A 72 -8.14 -3.68 -7.08
CA THR A 72 -6.97 -2.82 -7.31
C THR A 72 -5.72 -3.62 -7.68
N ILE A 73 -5.46 -4.75 -7.02
CA ILE A 73 -4.33 -5.63 -7.35
C ILE A 73 -4.47 -6.14 -8.80
N ASN A 74 -5.67 -6.53 -9.24
CA ASN A 74 -5.90 -6.95 -10.62
C ASN A 74 -5.60 -5.83 -11.63
N THR A 75 -5.99 -4.58 -11.32
CA THR A 75 -5.61 -3.41 -12.12
C THR A 75 -4.08 -3.25 -12.17
N LEU A 76 -3.39 -3.38 -11.04
CA LEU A 76 -1.93 -3.29 -10.98
C LEU A 76 -1.23 -4.43 -11.72
N LEU A 77 -1.81 -5.63 -11.77
CA LEU A 77 -1.31 -6.74 -12.59
C LEU A 77 -1.41 -6.43 -14.09
N ALA A 78 -2.50 -5.79 -14.53
CA ALA A 78 -2.64 -5.34 -15.92
C ALA A 78 -1.61 -4.24 -16.26
N VAL A 79 -1.40 -3.29 -15.35
CA VAL A 79 -0.34 -2.26 -15.47
C VAL A 79 1.03 -2.91 -15.56
N ARG A 80 1.32 -3.90 -14.70
CA ARG A 80 2.58 -4.65 -14.74
C ARG A 80 2.78 -5.35 -16.07
N ALA A 81 1.78 -6.07 -16.56
CA ALA A 81 1.89 -6.80 -17.83
C ALA A 81 2.27 -5.86 -18.98
N ARG A 82 1.63 -4.69 -19.07
CA ARG A 82 1.98 -3.67 -20.07
C ARG A 82 3.36 -3.06 -19.83
N GLY A 83 3.73 -2.80 -18.58
CA GLY A 83 5.04 -2.25 -18.22
C GLY A 83 6.19 -3.22 -18.55
N ASP A 84 6.00 -4.51 -18.27
CA ASP A 84 6.97 -5.57 -18.56
C ASP A 84 7.12 -5.80 -20.08
N GLU A 85 6.03 -5.68 -20.85
CA GLU A 85 6.05 -5.84 -22.32
C GLU A 85 6.64 -4.63 -23.05
N SER A 86 6.21 -3.42 -22.68
CA SER A 86 6.56 -2.19 -23.42
C SER A 86 7.79 -1.46 -22.86
N GLY A 87 8.19 -1.75 -21.62
CA GLY A 87 9.16 -0.98 -20.86
C GLY A 87 8.64 0.39 -20.37
N VAL A 88 7.41 0.77 -20.73
CA VAL A 88 6.77 2.02 -20.32
C VAL A 88 5.86 1.75 -19.13
N TRP A 89 6.19 2.38 -18.00
CA TRP A 89 5.42 2.25 -16.78
C TRP A 89 4.43 3.41 -16.68
N GLU A 90 3.14 3.11 -16.74
CA GLU A 90 2.07 4.09 -16.62
C GLU A 90 0.78 3.49 -16.05
N ILE A 91 0.02 4.31 -15.34
CA ILE A 91 -1.37 4.01 -14.96
C ILE A 91 -2.27 4.82 -15.87
N ALA A 92 -3.04 4.14 -16.70
CA ALA A 92 -3.93 4.80 -17.66
C ALA A 92 -5.01 5.59 -16.91
N GLU A 93 -5.53 6.67 -17.51
CA GLU A 93 -6.53 7.51 -16.84
C GLU A 93 -7.77 6.74 -16.39
N ALA A 94 -8.20 5.75 -17.19
CA ALA A 94 -9.32 4.87 -16.87
C ALA A 94 -9.05 3.95 -15.65
N GLU A 95 -7.79 3.67 -15.34
CA GLU A 95 -7.37 2.80 -14.24
C GLU A 95 -7.16 3.56 -12.92
N ARG A 96 -6.87 4.87 -13.01
CA ARG A 96 -6.60 5.73 -11.85
C ARG A 96 -7.68 5.65 -10.76
N PRO A 97 -9.00 5.67 -11.07
CA PRO A 97 -10.02 5.54 -10.04
C PRO A 97 -9.91 4.25 -9.23
N SER A 98 -9.67 3.11 -9.90
CA SER A 98 -9.50 1.81 -9.23
C SER A 98 -8.28 1.78 -8.31
N VAL A 99 -7.17 2.40 -8.75
CA VAL A 99 -5.95 2.51 -7.93
C VAL A 99 -6.19 3.42 -6.72
N LEU A 100 -6.77 4.60 -6.92
CA LEU A 100 -7.04 5.55 -5.85
C LEU A 100 -7.99 4.96 -4.79
N THR A 101 -9.06 4.29 -5.21
CA THR A 101 -9.96 3.58 -4.27
C THR A 101 -9.21 2.55 -3.45
N GLY A 102 -8.30 1.77 -4.04
CA GLY A 102 -7.49 0.82 -3.30
C GLY A 102 -6.56 1.47 -2.28
N ILE A 103 -5.97 2.63 -2.62
CA ILE A 103 -5.13 3.40 -1.70
C ILE A 103 -5.96 3.88 -0.50
N GLU A 104 -7.12 4.48 -0.75
CA GLU A 104 -8.00 4.98 0.32
C GLU A 104 -8.45 3.86 1.27
N VAL A 105 -8.87 2.71 0.71
CA VAL A 105 -9.25 1.53 1.49
C VAL A 105 -8.05 0.98 2.28
N ALA A 106 -6.87 0.92 1.66
CA ALA A 106 -5.68 0.44 2.34
C ALA A 106 -5.30 1.34 3.54
N GLU A 107 -5.39 2.66 3.39
CA GLU A 107 -5.15 3.62 4.48
C GLU A 107 -6.14 3.50 5.63
N GLU A 108 -7.42 3.25 5.32
CA GLU A 108 -8.44 2.97 6.33
C GLU A 108 -8.11 1.66 7.07
N CYS A 109 -7.73 0.61 6.33
CA CYS A 109 -7.35 -0.67 6.89
C CYS A 109 -6.12 -0.57 7.81
N ILE A 110 -5.12 0.22 7.45
CA ILE A 110 -3.93 0.42 8.31
C ILE A 110 -4.32 1.00 9.67
N GLY A 111 -5.36 1.84 9.73
CA GLY A 111 -5.87 2.39 10.99
C GLY A 111 -6.38 1.34 11.98
N VAL A 112 -6.77 0.16 11.49
CA VAL A 112 -7.28 -0.95 12.30
C VAL A 112 -6.33 -2.14 12.40
N LEU A 113 -5.24 -2.18 11.62
CA LEU A 113 -4.23 -3.25 11.65
C LEU A 113 -3.17 -2.99 12.73
N ASP A 114 -2.58 -4.06 13.28
CA ASP A 114 -1.45 -3.92 14.20
C ASP A 114 -0.15 -3.73 13.39
N VAL A 115 0.75 -2.87 13.87
CA VAL A 115 2.08 -2.64 13.31
C VAL A 115 2.87 -3.95 13.22
N ALA A 116 2.77 -4.80 14.25
CA ALA A 116 3.48 -6.08 14.27
C ALA A 116 2.99 -6.98 13.12
N LEU A 117 1.68 -7.05 12.91
CA LEU A 117 1.09 -7.86 11.85
C LEU A 117 1.48 -7.35 10.45
N LEU A 118 1.50 -6.03 10.25
CA LEU A 118 1.95 -5.45 8.98
C LEU A 118 3.43 -5.77 8.70
N ALA A 119 4.30 -5.67 9.72
CA ALA A 119 5.72 -5.99 9.58
C ALA A 119 5.96 -7.48 9.31
N GLU A 120 5.28 -8.37 10.04
CA GLU A 120 5.33 -9.82 9.84
C GLU A 120 4.84 -10.21 8.44
N THR A 121 3.72 -9.61 7.99
CA THR A 121 3.16 -9.84 6.66
C THR A 121 4.10 -9.37 5.56
N ALA A 122 4.73 -8.19 5.71
CA ALA A 122 5.71 -7.68 4.77
C ALA A 122 6.93 -8.60 4.64
N ALA A 123 7.44 -9.10 5.76
CA ALA A 123 8.55 -10.05 5.78
C ALA A 123 8.18 -11.38 5.10
N ALA A 124 7.01 -11.94 5.43
CA ALA A 124 6.52 -13.17 4.83
C ALA A 124 6.36 -13.06 3.30
N LEU A 125 5.74 -11.98 2.82
CA LEU A 125 5.60 -11.72 1.38
C LEU A 125 6.95 -11.52 0.69
N PHE A 126 7.92 -10.87 1.36
CA PHE A 126 9.26 -10.72 0.81
C PHE A 126 9.94 -12.09 0.64
N ASP A 127 9.85 -12.96 1.64
CA ASP A 127 10.43 -14.31 1.57
C ASP A 127 9.78 -15.17 0.48
N GLU A 128 8.45 -15.11 0.33
CA GLU A 128 7.71 -15.80 -0.74
C GLU A 128 8.14 -15.36 -2.14
N VAL A 129 8.37 -14.06 -2.34
CA VAL A 129 8.75 -13.48 -3.65
C VAL A 129 10.25 -13.64 -3.92
N ALA A 130 11.10 -13.60 -2.88
CA ALA A 130 12.55 -13.73 -3.01
C ALA A 130 13.02 -15.17 -3.27
N GLY A 131 12.12 -16.17 -3.19
CA GLY A 131 12.41 -17.55 -3.56
C GLY A 131 13.42 -18.22 -2.62
N LYS A 132 13.07 -18.34 -1.34
CA LYS A 132 13.65 -19.37 -0.46
C LYS A 132 12.69 -20.53 -0.26
#